data_AF-A0A150V0Y2-F1
#
_entry.id   AF-A0A150V0Y2-F1
#
_cell.length_a   1.000
_cell.length_b   1.000
_cell.length_c   1.000
_cell.angle_alpha   90.00
_cell.angle_beta   90.00
_cell.angle_gamma   90.00
#
_symmetry.space_group_name_H-M   'P 1'
#
loop_
_entity.id
_entity.type
_entity.pdbx_description
1 polymer ?
#
loop_
_entity_poly.entity_id
_entity_poly.type
_entity_poly.pdbx_seq_one_letter_code
_entity_poly.pdbx_strand_id
1 'polypeptide(L)'
;MESQSTLYQRNATFASQTQLFLWIQQSSQSNLNRVQNLSLTLADIDLSALLVFESHDEEGSKDVWSLYQRELQLLDDALRSIPNVSNLVISPPQENRSQLARGMYLSFLALISQRLPNMRQLTIIDTEDVLDKVPSLQNLPQVI
;
A
#
# COMPACT_ATOMS: atom_id res chain seq x y z
N MET A 1 -16.95 -29.46 -20.39
CA MET A 1 -17.22 -28.32 -19.48
C MET A 1 -15.88 -27.82 -18.97
N GLU A 2 -15.84 -26.59 -18.48
CA GLU A 2 -14.65 -25.90 -17.90
C GLU A 2 -13.78 -25.25 -18.99
N SER A 3 -13.54 -23.93 -19.04
CA SER A 3 -13.47 -22.92 -17.99
C SER A 3 -13.78 -21.52 -18.56
N GLN A 4 -15.03 -21.07 -18.43
CA GLN A 4 -15.47 -19.70 -18.72
C GLN A 4 -15.55 -18.92 -17.40
N SER A 5 -14.47 -18.32 -16.91
CA SER A 5 -14.58 -17.37 -15.76
C SER A 5 -13.44 -16.36 -15.61
N THR A 6 -12.36 -16.41 -16.39
CA THR A 6 -11.16 -15.57 -16.12
C THR A 6 -11.18 -14.18 -16.76
N LEU A 7 -12.18 -13.87 -17.60
CA LEU A 7 -12.21 -12.63 -18.41
C LEU A 7 -12.65 -11.36 -17.65
N TYR A 8 -13.04 -11.45 -16.37
CA TYR A 8 -13.56 -10.31 -15.62
C TYR A 8 -12.73 -9.89 -14.40
N GLN A 9 -11.60 -10.54 -14.15
CA GLN A 9 -10.69 -10.13 -13.08
C GLN A 9 -9.74 -9.07 -13.61
N ARG A 10 -9.92 -7.82 -13.17
CA ARG A 10 -9.02 -6.73 -13.53
C ARG A 10 -7.83 -6.76 -12.57
N ASN A 11 -6.65 -7.01 -13.14
CA ASN A 11 -5.39 -6.89 -12.42
C ASN A 11 -4.94 -5.43 -12.53
N ALA A 12 -4.58 -4.83 -11.40
CA ALA A 12 -4.02 -3.48 -11.35
C ALA A 12 -2.62 -3.56 -10.76
N THR A 13 -1.63 -3.07 -11.51
CA THR A 13 -0.23 -3.07 -11.09
C THR A 13 0.26 -1.64 -11.11
N PHE A 14 0.79 -1.19 -9.98
CA PHE A 14 1.30 0.16 -9.79
C PHE A 14 2.75 0.07 -9.34
N ALA A 15 3.61 0.79 -10.06
CA ALA A 15 5.03 0.90 -9.71
C ALA A 15 5.26 1.88 -8.55
N SER A 16 4.25 2.69 -8.19
CA SER A 16 4.33 3.67 -7.12
C SER A 16 2.94 4.02 -6.55
N GLN A 17 2.91 4.63 -5.37
CA GLN A 17 1.69 5.10 -4.71
C GLN A 17 1.04 6.23 -5.51
N THR A 18 1.84 7.14 -6.06
CA THR A 18 1.35 8.24 -6.89
C THR A 18 0.53 7.71 -8.08
N GLN A 19 0.99 6.63 -8.72
CA GLN A 19 0.24 6.01 -9.82
C GLN A 19 -1.09 5.41 -9.36
N LEU A 20 -1.11 4.77 -8.18
CA LEU A 20 -2.36 4.27 -7.58
C LEU A 20 -3.34 5.41 -7.34
N PHE A 21 -2.90 6.51 -6.73
CA PHE A 21 -3.75 7.65 -6.41
C PHE A 21 -4.32 8.32 -7.66
N LEU A 22 -3.48 8.57 -8.67
CA LEU A 22 -3.92 9.12 -9.96
C LEU A 22 -4.93 8.19 -10.63
N TRP A 23 -4.69 6.88 -10.60
CA TRP A 23 -5.60 5.92 -11.17
C TRP A 23 -6.95 5.90 -10.45
N ILE A 24 -6.98 5.99 -9.11
CA ILE A 24 -8.21 6.08 -8.32
C ILE A 24 -8.99 7.35 -8.69
N GLN A 25 -8.31 8.49 -8.77
CA GLN A 25 -8.96 9.76 -9.13
C GLN A 25 -9.55 9.76 -10.54
N GLN A 26 -8.90 9.08 -11.49
CA GLN A 26 -9.34 9.03 -12.89
C GLN A 26 -10.32 7.89 -13.19
N SER A 27 -10.46 6.92 -12.28
CA SER A 27 -11.28 5.73 -12.49
C SER A 27 -12.67 5.89 -11.89
N SER A 28 -13.68 5.45 -12.63
CA SER A 28 -15.04 5.32 -12.09
C SER A 28 -15.11 4.22 -11.04
N GLN A 29 -15.97 4.38 -10.02
CA GLN A 29 -16.14 3.40 -8.94
C GLN A 29 -16.46 1.98 -9.45
N SER A 30 -17.17 1.84 -10.56
CA SER A 30 -17.46 0.55 -11.19
C SER A 30 -16.20 -0.18 -11.67
N ASN A 31 -15.16 0.56 -12.09
CA ASN A 31 -13.88 -0.01 -12.48
C ASN A 31 -13.06 -0.39 -11.25
N LEU A 32 -13.08 0.44 -10.21
CA LEU A 32 -12.41 0.17 -8.93
C LEU A 32 -12.96 -1.11 -8.28
N ASN A 33 -14.28 -1.27 -8.26
CA ASN A 33 -14.97 -2.43 -7.70
C ASN A 33 -14.68 -3.75 -8.45
N ARG A 34 -14.17 -3.69 -9.69
CA ARG A 34 -13.83 -4.89 -10.49
C ARG A 34 -12.39 -5.36 -10.26
N VAL A 35 -11.57 -4.58 -9.57
CA VAL A 35 -10.19 -4.97 -9.26
C VAL A 35 -10.21 -5.99 -8.14
N GLN A 36 -9.74 -7.19 -8.48
CA GLN A 36 -9.59 -8.30 -7.52
C GLN A 36 -8.13 -8.58 -7.21
N ASN A 37 -7.23 -8.25 -8.13
CA ASN A 37 -5.79 -8.44 -7.97
C ASN A 37 -5.10 -7.08 -8.05
N LEU A 38 -4.43 -6.69 -6.98
CA LEU A 38 -3.68 -5.45 -6.91
C LEU A 38 -2.22 -5.77 -6.61
N SER A 39 -1.30 -5.15 -7.34
CA SER A 39 0.13 -5.17 -7.03
C SER A 39 0.60 -3.74 -6.88
N LEU A 40 1.18 -3.41 -5.73
CA LEU A 40 1.69 -2.08 -5.42
C LEU A 40 3.16 -2.18 -5.00
N THR A 41 4.01 -1.47 -5.74
CA THR A 41 5.39 -1.21 -5.32
C THR A 41 5.41 0.12 -4.59
N LEU A 42 5.93 0.10 -3.38
CA LEU A 42 6.02 1.29 -2.54
C LEU A 42 7.30 2.05 -2.86
N ALA A 43 7.31 2.84 -3.93
CA ALA A 43 8.52 3.55 -4.38
C ALA A 43 8.62 4.99 -3.86
N ASP A 44 7.50 5.66 -3.58
CA ASP A 44 7.44 7.09 -3.24
C ASP A 44 7.56 7.37 -1.72
N ILE A 45 7.96 6.38 -0.91
CA ILE A 45 7.99 6.51 0.57
C ILE A 45 9.17 7.38 1.05
N ASP A 46 10.27 7.44 0.29
CA ASP A 46 11.44 8.23 0.68
C ASP A 46 11.22 9.72 0.40
N LEU A 47 10.44 10.36 1.28
CA LEU A 47 10.21 11.81 1.26
C LEU A 47 11.45 12.60 1.72
N SER A 48 12.53 11.90 2.08
CA SER A 48 13.79 12.48 2.56
C SER A 48 14.38 13.52 1.61
N ALA A 49 14.19 13.34 0.29
CA ALA A 49 14.63 14.30 -0.72
C ALA A 49 13.83 15.62 -0.74
N LEU A 50 12.56 15.60 -0.33
CA LEU A 50 11.74 16.82 -0.18
C LEU A 50 12.22 17.66 1.02
N LEU A 51 12.79 17.00 2.03
CA LEU A 51 13.32 17.63 3.25
C LEU A 51 14.60 18.45 3.03
N VAL A 52 15.37 18.14 1.99
CA VAL A 52 16.60 18.90 1.67
C VAL A 52 16.27 20.36 1.35
N PHE A 53 15.06 20.63 0.83
CA PHE A 53 14.60 21.99 0.51
C PHE A 53 14.05 22.77 1.71
N GLU A 54 13.72 22.11 2.82
CA GLU A 54 13.12 22.74 4.02
C GLU A 54 14.09 22.86 5.21
N SER A 55 15.36 22.56 4.98
CA SER A 55 16.39 22.46 6.02
C SER A 55 16.93 23.83 6.47
N HIS A 56 16.14 24.56 7.27
CA HIS A 56 16.70 25.66 8.07
C HIS A 56 16.12 25.87 9.49
N ASP A 57 15.14 25.07 9.95
CA ASP A 57 14.58 25.21 11.31
C ASP A 57 14.29 23.86 11.99
N GLU A 58 14.44 23.82 13.32
CA GLU A 58 14.14 22.68 14.20
C GLU A 58 12.67 22.23 14.16
N GLU A 59 11.82 22.97 13.44
CA GLU A 59 10.41 22.67 13.14
C GLU A 59 10.24 21.55 12.09
N GLY A 60 11.28 21.27 11.29
CA GLY A 60 11.23 20.30 10.19
C GLY A 60 10.92 18.86 10.60
N SER A 61 11.28 18.41 11.82
CA SER A 61 10.99 17.04 12.28
C SER A 61 9.50 16.77 12.49
N LYS A 62 8.72 17.79 12.90
CA LYS A 62 7.24 17.67 12.98
C LYS A 62 6.61 17.63 11.60
N ASP A 63 7.19 18.36 10.65
CA ASP A 63 6.70 18.39 9.27
C ASP A 63 6.91 17.02 8.59
N VAL A 64 8.08 16.41 8.77
CA VAL A 64 8.41 15.08 8.22
C VAL A 64 7.38 14.03 8.65
N TRP A 65 7.12 13.91 9.96
CA TRP A 65 6.13 12.96 10.47
C TRP A 65 4.74 13.21 9.91
N SER A 66 4.36 14.49 9.76
CA SER A 66 3.07 14.89 9.19
C SER A 66 2.95 14.48 7.72
N LEU A 67 4.04 14.55 6.94
CA LEU A 67 4.09 14.07 5.56
C LEU A 67 3.91 12.55 5.47
N TYR A 68 4.60 11.78 6.30
CA TYR A 68 4.42 10.32 6.39
C TYR A 68 3.01 9.94 6.83
N GLN A 69 2.42 10.66 7.79
CA GLN A 69 1.04 10.45 8.22
C GLN A 69 0.05 10.74 7.10
N ARG A 70 0.28 11.81 6.33
CA ARG A 70 -0.57 12.16 5.18
C ARG A 70 -0.52 11.10 4.10
N GLU A 71 0.66 10.59 3.76
CA GLU A 71 0.82 9.47 2.83
C GLU A 71 0.09 8.21 3.33
N LEU A 72 0.21 7.90 4.62
CA LEU A 72 -0.50 6.77 5.21
C LEU A 72 -2.03 6.94 5.13
N GLN A 73 -2.54 8.15 5.33
CA GLN A 73 -3.97 8.44 5.17
C GLN A 73 -4.42 8.27 3.73
N LEU A 74 -3.65 8.76 2.76
CA LEU A 74 -3.96 8.57 1.33
C LEU A 74 -3.99 7.09 0.95
N LEU A 75 -3.09 6.30 1.52
CA LEU A 75 -3.10 4.84 1.35
C LEU A 75 -4.33 4.18 2.01
N ASP A 76 -4.76 4.61 3.21
CA ASP A 76 -5.99 4.13 3.84
C ASP A 76 -7.22 4.43 2.97
N ASP A 77 -7.34 5.66 2.48
CA ASP A 77 -8.44 6.08 1.61
C ASP A 77 -8.40 5.35 0.25
N ALA A 78 -7.21 5.09 -0.27
CA ALA A 78 -7.04 4.29 -1.47
C ALA A 78 -7.57 2.87 -1.29
N LEU A 79 -7.18 2.18 -0.21
CA LEU A 79 -7.67 0.84 0.12
C LEU A 79 -9.20 0.81 0.28
N ARG A 80 -9.79 1.83 0.90
CA ARG A 80 -11.26 1.95 1.03
C ARG A 80 -11.96 2.10 -0.32
N SER A 81 -11.30 2.72 -1.29
CA SER A 81 -11.85 2.94 -2.63
C SER A 81 -11.87 1.66 -3.49
N ILE A 82 -11.09 0.64 -3.11
CA ILE A 82 -10.95 -0.66 -3.79
C ILE A 82 -11.30 -1.86 -2.87
N PRO A 83 -12.53 -1.94 -2.33
CA PRO A 83 -12.87 -2.90 -1.27
C PRO A 83 -12.91 -4.38 -1.69
N ASN A 84 -12.90 -4.66 -3.01
CA ASN A 84 -13.07 -6.00 -3.56
C ASN A 84 -11.73 -6.69 -3.91
N VAL A 85 -10.60 -6.11 -3.50
CA VAL A 85 -9.29 -6.73 -3.69
C VAL A 85 -9.23 -8.03 -2.89
N SER A 86 -9.03 -9.12 -3.62
CA SER A 86 -8.89 -10.47 -3.08
C SER A 86 -7.43 -10.87 -2.95
N ASN A 87 -6.59 -10.46 -3.90
CA ASN A 87 -5.16 -10.74 -3.89
C ASN A 87 -4.39 -9.43 -3.94
N LEU A 88 -3.57 -9.18 -2.92
CA LEU A 88 -2.75 -7.99 -2.81
C LEU A 88 -1.27 -8.40 -2.80
N VAL A 89 -0.48 -7.79 -3.68
CA VAL A 89 0.98 -7.95 -3.70
C VAL A 89 1.59 -6.62 -3.31
N ILE A 90 2.43 -6.62 -2.28
CA ILE A 90 3.15 -5.42 -1.83
C ILE A 90 4.63 -5.66 -1.94
N SER A 91 5.32 -4.72 -2.57
CA SER A 91 6.78 -4.66 -2.60
C SER A 91 7.24 -3.42 -1.83
N PRO A 92 8.19 -3.55 -0.90
CA PRO A 92 8.75 -2.42 -0.17
C PRO A 92 9.60 -1.53 -1.10
N PRO A 93 9.91 -0.28 -0.69
CA PRO A 93 10.86 0.57 -1.39
C PRO A 93 12.23 -0.11 -1.49
N GLN A 94 12.83 -0.09 -2.68
CA GLN A 94 14.16 -0.64 -2.94
C GLN A 94 15.29 0.25 -2.38
N GLU A 95 15.02 1.54 -2.16
CA GLU A 95 16.01 2.54 -1.73
C GLU A 95 15.56 3.27 -0.45
N ASN A 96 16.50 3.44 0.49
CA ASN A 96 16.45 4.22 1.73
C ASN A 96 15.60 3.71 2.91
N ARG A 97 16.33 3.14 3.89
CA ARG A 97 15.86 2.51 5.13
C ARG A 97 15.69 3.51 6.30
N SER A 98 14.96 4.60 6.11
CA SER A 98 14.62 5.44 7.27
C SER A 98 13.75 4.65 8.25
N GLN A 99 14.01 4.75 9.56
CA GLN A 99 13.18 4.10 10.58
C GLN A 99 11.73 4.62 10.52
N LEU A 100 11.52 5.86 10.07
CA LEU A 100 10.20 6.45 9.86
C LEU A 100 9.47 5.80 8.68
N ALA A 101 10.14 5.65 7.53
CA ALA A 101 9.61 4.94 6.37
C ALA A 101 9.22 3.50 6.73
N ARG A 102 10.05 2.83 7.53
CA ARG A 102 9.74 1.49 8.07
C ARG A 102 8.49 1.51 8.96
N GLY A 103 8.38 2.45 9.89
CA GLY A 103 7.21 2.58 10.76
C GLY A 103 5.92 2.82 9.96
N MET A 104 5.99 3.65 8.93
CA MET A 104 4.88 3.92 8.01
C MET A 104 4.49 2.66 7.21
N TYR A 105 5.48 1.93 6.68
CA TYR A 105 5.26 0.66 5.98
C TYR A 105 4.53 -0.38 6.87
N LEU A 106 5.02 -0.60 8.09
CA LEU A 106 4.39 -1.56 9.02
C LEU A 106 2.97 -1.12 9.39
N SER A 107 2.75 0.19 9.55
CA SER A 107 1.42 0.74 9.81
C SER A 107 0.47 0.53 8.62
N PHE A 108 0.97 0.73 7.40
CA PHE A 108 0.21 0.45 6.18
C PHE A 108 -0.18 -1.02 6.06
N LEU A 109 0.77 -1.94 6.33
CA LEU A 109 0.48 -3.37 6.37
C LEU A 109 -0.63 -3.70 7.38
N ALA A 110 -0.59 -3.08 8.56
CA ALA A 110 -1.64 -3.28 9.56
C ALA A 110 -3.03 -2.84 9.04
N LEU A 111 -3.10 -1.74 8.30
CA LEU A 111 -4.37 -1.23 7.73
C LEU A 111 -5.00 -2.18 6.71
N ILE A 112 -4.20 -2.90 5.92
CA ILE A 112 -4.69 -3.84 4.91
C ILE A 112 -5.64 -4.86 5.53
N SER A 113 -5.20 -5.49 6.62
CA SER A 113 -6.00 -6.48 7.35
C SER A 113 -7.33 -5.93 7.86
N GLN A 114 -7.43 -4.62 8.10
CA GLN A 114 -8.64 -3.95 8.58
C GLN A 114 -9.55 -3.47 7.45
N ARG A 115 -8.98 -3.09 6.30
CA ARG A 115 -9.71 -2.45 5.19
C ARG A 115 -10.15 -3.42 4.10
N LEU A 116 -9.48 -4.56 3.95
CA LEU A 116 -9.78 -5.55 2.91
C LEU A 116 -10.29 -6.86 3.54
N PRO A 117 -11.56 -6.91 3.99
CA PRO A 117 -12.12 -8.10 4.65
C PRO A 117 -12.28 -9.30 3.70
N ASN A 118 -12.33 -9.05 2.38
CA ASN A 118 -12.49 -10.09 1.36
C ASN A 118 -11.15 -10.64 0.84
N MET A 119 -10.04 -10.22 1.45
CA MET A 119 -8.71 -10.56 0.98
C MET A 119 -8.42 -12.04 1.28
N ARG A 120 -8.08 -12.78 0.21
CA ARG A 120 -7.73 -14.20 0.22
C ARG A 120 -6.23 -14.42 0.30
N GLN A 121 -5.46 -13.53 -0.31
CA GLN A 121 -4.02 -13.67 -0.39
C GLN A 121 -3.34 -12.31 -0.27
N LEU A 122 -2.38 -12.20 0.64
CA LEU A 122 -1.41 -11.13 0.68
C LEU A 122 -0.05 -11.71 0.33
N THR A 123 0.66 -11.12 -0.62
CA THR A 123 2.05 -11.47 -0.93
C THR A 123 2.92 -10.29 -0.60
N ILE A 124 3.87 -10.47 0.32
CA ILE A 124 4.80 -9.44 0.74
C ILE A 124 6.17 -9.82 0.20
N ILE A 125 6.62 -9.08 -0.81
CA ILE A 125 7.95 -9.28 -1.43
C ILE A 125 8.97 -8.50 -0.59
N ASP A 126 9.09 -8.85 0.69
CA ASP A 126 10.03 -8.23 1.63
C ASP A 126 11.12 -9.23 2.04
N THR A 127 12.27 -8.71 2.40
CA THR A 127 13.40 -9.47 2.94
C THR A 127 13.38 -9.61 4.47
N GLU A 128 12.54 -8.83 5.16
CA GLU A 128 12.36 -8.87 6.61
C GLU A 128 11.15 -9.70 7.04
N ASP A 129 11.21 -10.28 8.25
CA ASP A 129 10.11 -11.04 8.84
C ASP A 129 8.99 -10.09 9.31
N VAL A 130 8.14 -9.70 8.37
CA VAL A 130 7.01 -8.77 8.57
C VAL A 130 5.88 -9.36 9.41
N LEU A 131 5.77 -10.70 9.45
CA LEU A 131 4.73 -11.42 10.20
C LEU A 131 4.96 -11.34 11.72
N ASP A 132 6.22 -11.29 12.17
CA ASP A 132 6.58 -11.03 13.57
C ASP A 132 6.26 -9.58 13.99
N LYS A 133 6.36 -8.63 13.06
CA LYS A 133 6.20 -7.19 13.35
C LYS A 133 4.77 -6.68 13.20
N VAL A 134 3.95 -7.33 12.38
CA VAL A 134 2.56 -6.93 12.13
C VAL A 134 1.63 -8.12 12.42
N PRO A 135 1.30 -8.36 13.71
CA PRO A 135 0.49 -9.52 14.10
C PRO A 135 -0.90 -9.51 13.48
N SER A 136 -1.42 -8.36 13.06
CA SER A 136 -2.73 -8.27 12.41
C SER A 136 -2.77 -8.99 11.06
N LEU A 137 -1.62 -9.19 10.40
CA LEU A 137 -1.51 -9.96 9.17
C LEU A 137 -1.74 -11.46 9.37
N GLN A 138 -1.55 -11.97 10.59
CA GLN A 138 -1.80 -13.38 10.91
C GLN A 138 -3.28 -13.75 10.82
N ASN A 139 -4.17 -12.76 10.85
CA ASN A 139 -5.62 -12.97 10.67
C ASN A 139 -6.02 -13.15 9.20
N LEU A 140 -5.06 -13.03 8.27
CA LEU A 140 -5.33 -13.17 6.86
C LEU A 140 -5.27 -14.65 6.45
N PRO A 141 -6.17 -15.09 5.55
CA PRO A 141 -6.26 -16.49 5.17
C PRO A 141 -4.99 -17.04 4.52
N GLN A 142 -4.21 -16.19 3.85
CA GLN A 142 -2.91 -16.57 3.29
C GLN A 142 -2.00 -15.35 3.19
N VAL A 143 -0.81 -15.44 3.81
CA VAL A 143 0.28 -14.47 3.65
C VAL A 143 1.50 -15.23 3.13
N ILE A 144 2.05 -14.78 2.01
CA ILE A 144 3.22 -15.38 1.33
C ILE A 144 4.37 -14.38 1.33
#